data_AF-A0A416W8D7-F1
#
_entry.id   AF-A0A416W8D7-F1
#
_cell.length_a   1.000
_cell.length_b   1.000
_cell.length_c   1.000
_cell.angle_alpha   90.00
_cell.angle_beta   90.00
_cell.angle_gamma   90.00
#
_symmetry.space_group_name_H-M   'P 1'
#
loop_
_entity.id
_entity.type
_entity.pdbx_description
1 polymer ?
#
loop_
_entity_poly.entity_id
_entity_poly.type
_entity_poly.pdbx_seq_one_letter_code
_entity_poly.pdbx_strand_id
1 'polypeptide(L)'
;MNKYIFLVLNWMIIGLFASCYDDQGNYDYDYIQSVMLKGELKDTVVTRGRVLTLKPDIVKITTRGGNDTTAVNLEQYDYLWYTYNETTGKRDTLGNRYYLDDTIYLPISDKYRVTFSVTEKESGVSWLSQFGLKVIGAYKNGFLFLTEDASGGVELEMYGDDAEGGKIRETGMLRRSGFPYRNGGPMRFRMFVGIV
;
A
#
# COMPACT_ATOMS: atom_id res chain seq x y z
N MET A 1 16.37 -64.20 32.39
CA MET A 1 15.52 -63.15 31.78
C MET A 1 16.33 -61.92 31.31
N ASN A 2 17.41 -61.54 31.98
CA ASN A 2 18.16 -60.31 31.65
C ASN A 2 19.00 -60.35 30.36
N LYS A 3 19.48 -61.52 29.92
CA LYS A 3 20.40 -61.63 28.77
C LYS A 3 19.75 -61.23 27.43
N TYR A 4 18.48 -61.57 27.27
CA TYR A 4 17.71 -61.26 26.06
C TYR A 4 17.24 -59.80 26.02
N ILE A 5 17.01 -59.19 27.19
CA ILE A 5 16.68 -57.76 27.31
C ILE A 5 17.88 -56.89 26.86
N PHE A 6 19.10 -57.26 27.27
CA PHE A 6 20.30 -56.57 26.81
C PHE A 6 20.52 -56.68 25.30
N LEU A 7 20.20 -57.83 24.69
CA LEU A 7 20.28 -58.02 23.24
C LEU A 7 19.25 -57.17 22.49
N VAL A 8 18.01 -57.12 22.95
CA VAL A 8 16.95 -56.29 22.34
C VAL A 8 17.25 -54.80 22.47
N LEU A 9 17.75 -54.36 23.64
CA LEU A 9 18.14 -52.97 23.86
C LEU A 9 19.34 -52.56 22.99
N ASN A 10 20.29 -53.47 22.76
CA ASN A 10 21.44 -53.22 21.89
C ASN A 10 21.05 -53.08 20.41
N TRP A 11 20.09 -53.90 19.94
CA TRP A 11 19.54 -53.79 18.58
C TRP A 11 18.71 -52.52 18.37
N MET A 12 17.98 -52.05 19.40
CA MET A 12 17.23 -50.80 19.32
C MET A 12 18.14 -49.56 19.23
N ILE A 13 19.30 -49.59 19.92
CA ILE A 13 20.27 -48.50 19.89
C ILE A 13 20.95 -48.36 18.52
N ILE A 14 21.19 -49.47 17.81
CA ILE A 14 21.81 -49.44 16.47
C ILE A 14 20.86 -48.79 15.44
N GLY A 15 19.55 -48.97 15.57
CA GLY A 15 18.54 -48.33 14.71
C GLY A 15 18.41 -46.82 14.91
N LEU A 16 18.79 -46.28 16.08
CA LEU A 16 18.72 -44.85 16.39
C LEU A 16 19.87 -44.05 15.75
N PHE A 17 20.96 -44.69 15.32
CA PHE A 17 22.08 -44.03 14.65
C PHE A 17 22.00 -44.08 13.11
N ALA A 18 21.06 -44.84 12.55
CA ALA A 18 20.85 -44.95 11.11
C ALA A 18 19.74 -44.01 10.56
N SER A 19 19.06 -43.25 11.43
CA SER A 19 17.93 -42.38 11.06
C SER A 19 18.32 -40.94 10.68
N CYS A 20 19.60 -40.56 10.82
CA CYS A 20 20.13 -39.36 10.18
C CYS A 20 20.89 -39.76 8.90
N TYR A 21 20.15 -40.29 7.93
CA TYR A 21 20.62 -40.19 6.56
C TYR A 21 20.34 -38.76 6.12
N ASP A 22 21.38 -37.92 6.04
CA ASP A 22 21.27 -36.59 5.44
C ASP A 22 20.67 -36.77 4.04
N ASP A 23 19.54 -36.11 3.77
CA ASP A 23 18.99 -36.04 2.42
C ASP A 23 20.03 -35.36 1.51
N GLN A 24 20.86 -36.16 0.86
CA GLN A 24 21.71 -35.72 -0.24
C GLN A 24 20.85 -35.51 -1.47
N GLY A 25 19.87 -34.62 -1.35
CA GLY A 25 19.08 -34.13 -2.45
C GLY A 25 20.00 -33.39 -3.41
N ASN A 26 20.42 -34.08 -4.46
CA ASN A 26 21.06 -33.47 -5.62
C ASN A 26 19.99 -32.71 -6.43
N TYR A 27 19.47 -31.64 -5.83
CA TYR A 27 18.58 -30.72 -6.50
C TYR A 27 19.44 -29.83 -7.41
N ASP A 28 19.33 -30.06 -8.72
CA ASP A 28 19.85 -29.12 -9.70
C ASP A 28 18.93 -27.90 -9.67
N TYR A 29 19.33 -26.87 -8.94
CA TYR A 29 18.57 -25.63 -8.86
C TYR A 29 18.85 -24.82 -10.13
N ASP A 30 17.87 -24.80 -11.03
CA ASP A 30 17.85 -23.84 -12.10
C ASP A 30 17.75 -22.42 -11.52
N TYR A 31 18.63 -21.54 -12.00
CA TYR A 31 18.65 -20.15 -11.57
C TYR A 31 17.36 -19.44 -11.99
N ILE A 32 16.54 -19.05 -11.01
CA ILE A 32 15.38 -18.19 -11.24
C ILE A 32 15.89 -16.77 -11.46
N GLN A 33 15.72 -16.25 -12.67
CA GLN A 33 16.04 -14.87 -12.99
C GLN A 33 15.19 -13.92 -12.13
N SER A 34 15.82 -12.95 -11.46
CA SER A 34 15.11 -12.00 -10.62
C SER A 34 14.67 -10.77 -11.41
N VAL A 35 13.40 -10.42 -11.28
CA VAL A 35 12.87 -9.11 -11.67
C VAL A 35 13.03 -8.18 -10.47
N MET A 36 13.58 -6.98 -10.71
CA MET A 36 13.77 -5.98 -9.67
C MET A 36 13.39 -4.60 -10.18
N LEU A 37 13.25 -3.66 -9.26
CA LEU A 37 13.14 -2.25 -9.59
C LEU A 37 14.56 -1.69 -9.75
N LYS A 38 14.79 -0.88 -10.79
CA LYS A 38 16.09 -0.22 -11.02
C LYS A 38 16.43 0.79 -9.92
N GLY A 39 15.44 1.21 -9.13
CA GLY A 39 15.60 2.01 -7.93
C GLY A 39 14.56 1.65 -6.88
N GLU A 40 14.81 2.06 -5.64
CA GLU A 40 13.90 1.80 -4.54
C GLU A 40 12.69 2.75 -4.56
N LEU A 41 11.52 2.19 -4.24
CA LEU A 41 10.34 3.00 -3.92
C LEU A 41 10.56 3.64 -2.55
N LYS A 42 10.49 4.97 -2.50
CA LYS A 42 10.71 5.73 -1.27
C LYS A 42 9.41 5.96 -0.52
N ASP A 43 9.55 6.04 0.80
CA ASP A 43 8.46 6.47 1.68
C ASP A 43 7.87 7.80 1.19
N THR A 44 6.55 7.84 1.09
CA THR A 44 5.83 8.94 0.44
C THR A 44 4.68 9.44 1.31
N VAL A 45 4.37 10.72 1.20
CA VAL A 45 3.23 11.36 1.83
C VAL A 45 2.22 11.76 0.76
N VAL A 46 0.95 11.42 0.93
CA VAL A 46 -0.13 11.84 0.04
C VAL A 46 -1.25 12.50 0.84
N THR A 47 -1.81 13.57 0.29
CA THR A 47 -3.03 14.17 0.84
C THR A 47 -4.24 13.36 0.40
N ARG A 48 -5.12 12.99 1.33
CA ARG A 48 -6.36 12.27 1.03
C ARG A 48 -7.19 13.03 -0.02
N GLY A 49 -7.65 12.32 -1.05
CA GLY A 49 -8.38 12.88 -2.18
C GLY A 49 -7.47 13.50 -3.26
N ARG A 50 -6.15 13.33 -3.19
CA ARG A 50 -5.20 13.69 -4.25
C ARG A 50 -4.69 12.44 -4.98
N VAL A 51 -4.24 12.66 -6.21
CA VAL A 51 -3.64 11.63 -7.06
C VAL A 51 -2.24 11.29 -6.55
N LEU A 52 -1.95 9.99 -6.42
CA LEU A 52 -0.61 9.46 -6.20
C LEU A 52 -0.13 8.81 -7.50
N THR A 53 0.93 9.38 -8.07
CA THR A 53 1.55 8.87 -9.30
C THR A 53 2.90 8.22 -8.98
N LEU A 54 3.03 6.92 -9.24
CA LEU A 54 4.27 6.14 -9.11
C LEU A 54 4.52 5.35 -10.38
N LYS A 55 5.68 5.54 -11.01
CA LYS A 55 6.10 4.83 -12.23
C LYS A 55 7.46 4.17 -11.99
N PRO A 56 7.49 2.98 -11.36
CA PRO A 56 8.74 2.27 -11.14
C PRO A 56 9.34 1.79 -12.47
N ASP A 57 10.67 1.77 -12.55
CA ASP A 57 11.41 1.18 -13.67
C ASP A 57 11.71 -0.28 -13.35
N ILE A 58 11.12 -1.20 -14.10
CA ILE A 58 11.14 -2.65 -13.85
C ILE A 58 12.14 -3.29 -14.80
N VAL A 59 13.13 -3.98 -14.25
CA VAL A 59 14.24 -4.56 -14.98
C VAL A 59 14.46 -6.02 -14.61
N LYS A 60 15.00 -6.81 -15.55
CA LYS A 60 15.36 -8.21 -15.33
C LYS A 60 16.86 -8.34 -15.20
N ILE A 61 17.32 -9.04 -14.16
CA ILE A 61 18.74 -9.39 -14.01
C ILE A 61 19.07 -10.52 -14.99
N THR A 62 20.06 -10.29 -15.85
CA THR A 62 20.43 -11.27 -16.89
C THR A 62 21.48 -12.27 -16.44
N THR A 63 22.26 -11.92 -15.42
CA THR A 63 23.44 -12.67 -15.02
C THR A 63 23.35 -13.01 -13.54
N ARG A 64 23.57 -14.28 -13.18
CA ARG A 64 23.54 -14.73 -11.78
C ARG A 64 24.57 -13.93 -10.96
N GLY A 65 24.10 -13.14 -10.00
CA GLY A 65 24.95 -12.30 -9.15
C GLY A 65 25.56 -11.07 -9.83
N GLY A 66 25.12 -10.75 -11.05
CA GLY A 66 25.55 -9.56 -11.78
C GLY A 66 24.60 -8.38 -11.61
N ASN A 67 25.06 -7.20 -12.05
CA ASN A 67 24.27 -5.97 -12.09
C ASN A 67 23.72 -5.67 -13.49
N ASP A 68 24.02 -6.54 -14.46
CA ASP A 68 23.54 -6.40 -15.82
C ASP A 68 22.04 -6.60 -15.87
N THR A 69 21.35 -5.62 -16.45
CA THR A 69 19.90 -5.55 -16.50
C THR A 69 19.43 -5.41 -17.93
N THR A 70 18.29 -6.02 -18.23
CA THR A 70 17.59 -5.85 -19.49
C THR A 70 16.17 -5.37 -19.25
N ALA A 71 15.61 -4.74 -20.29
CA ALA A 71 14.22 -4.32 -20.29
C ALA A 71 13.29 -5.54 -20.19
N VAL A 72 12.23 -5.39 -19.40
CA VAL A 72 11.20 -6.42 -19.23
C VAL A 72 10.07 -6.17 -20.21
N ASN A 73 9.52 -7.22 -20.81
CA ASN A 73 8.24 -7.12 -21.50
C ASN A 73 7.11 -7.09 -20.44
N LEU A 74 6.55 -5.90 -20.21
CA LEU A 74 5.55 -5.67 -19.16
C LEU A 74 4.26 -6.50 -19.33
N GLU A 75 3.94 -6.98 -20.54
CA GLU A 75 2.74 -7.77 -20.79
C GLU A 75 2.82 -9.20 -20.23
N GLN A 76 4.03 -9.69 -19.98
CA GLN A 76 4.29 -11.03 -19.43
C GLN A 76 4.05 -11.11 -17.92
N TYR A 77 3.71 -9.99 -17.29
CA TYR A 77 3.57 -9.88 -15.84
C TYR A 77 2.18 -9.36 -15.45
N ASP A 78 1.71 -9.80 -14.30
CA ASP A 78 0.59 -9.22 -13.58
C ASP A 78 1.11 -8.34 -12.45
N TYR A 79 0.36 -7.27 -12.16
CA TYR A 79 0.76 -6.23 -11.22
C TYR A 79 -0.31 -6.05 -10.15
N LEU A 80 0.12 -5.85 -8.91
CA LEU A 80 -0.79 -5.52 -7.82
C LEU A 80 -0.15 -4.53 -6.85
N TRP A 81 -0.84 -3.43 -6.62
CA TRP A 81 -0.56 -2.48 -5.56
C TRP A 81 -1.60 -2.67 -4.47
N TYR A 82 -1.15 -2.99 -3.26
CA TYR A 82 -2.04 -3.05 -2.11
C TYR A 82 -1.38 -2.44 -0.87
N THR A 83 -2.21 -1.90 0.00
CA THR A 83 -1.79 -1.38 1.30
C THR A 83 -2.13 -2.35 2.41
N TYR A 84 -1.35 -2.31 3.46
CA TYR A 84 -1.65 -2.92 4.75
C TYR A 84 -1.50 -1.84 5.81
N ASN A 85 -2.58 -1.55 6.54
CA ASN A 85 -2.52 -0.62 7.67
C ASN A 85 -2.06 -1.37 8.92
N GLU A 86 -0.88 -1.04 9.43
CA GLU A 86 -0.25 -1.77 10.52
C GLU A 86 -1.00 -1.64 11.86
N THR A 87 -1.82 -0.60 12.03
CA THR A 87 -2.63 -0.40 13.24
C THR A 87 -3.94 -1.18 13.21
N THR A 88 -4.64 -1.15 12.08
CA THR A 88 -5.98 -1.74 11.96
C THR A 88 -5.95 -3.15 11.37
N GLY A 89 -4.81 -3.58 10.82
CA GLY A 89 -4.66 -4.84 10.09
C GLY A 89 -5.43 -4.90 8.77
N LYS A 90 -6.04 -3.79 8.33
CA LYS A 90 -6.85 -3.75 7.11
C LYS A 90 -5.97 -3.67 5.87
N ARG A 91 -6.35 -4.45 4.86
CA ARG A 91 -5.78 -4.40 3.51
C ARG A 91 -6.72 -3.64 2.57
N ASP A 92 -6.14 -2.87 1.66
CA ASP A 92 -6.87 -2.24 0.55
C ASP A 92 -6.08 -2.36 -0.76
N THR A 93 -6.74 -2.39 -1.90
CA THR A 93 -6.10 -2.46 -3.22
C THR A 93 -6.04 -1.07 -3.84
N LEU A 94 -4.86 -0.65 -4.27
CA LEU A 94 -4.65 0.66 -4.91
C LEU A 94 -4.69 0.60 -6.43
N GLY A 95 -4.35 -0.55 -7.03
CA GLY A 95 -4.31 -0.67 -8.47
C GLY A 95 -3.68 -1.98 -8.94
N ASN A 96 -3.79 -2.24 -10.24
CA ASN A 96 -3.37 -3.49 -10.88
C ASN A 96 -2.53 -3.26 -12.15
N ARG A 97 -1.93 -2.08 -12.29
CA ARG A 97 -1.07 -1.70 -13.42
C ARG A 97 0.39 -1.65 -12.97
N TYR A 98 1.33 -1.67 -13.91
CA TYR A 98 2.76 -1.52 -13.62
C TYR A 98 3.11 -0.14 -13.03
N TYR A 99 2.20 0.83 -13.16
CA TYR A 99 2.25 2.14 -12.53
C TYR A 99 1.03 2.36 -11.65
N LEU A 100 1.17 3.24 -10.66
CA LEU A 100 0.07 3.79 -9.91
C LEU A 100 -0.20 5.21 -10.39
N ASP A 101 -1.45 5.52 -10.68
CA ASP A 101 -1.91 6.88 -11.00
C ASP A 101 -3.40 6.93 -10.65
N ASP A 102 -3.68 7.06 -9.36
CA ASP A 102 -5.04 7.02 -8.84
C ASP A 102 -5.20 7.94 -7.62
N THR A 103 -6.44 8.34 -7.35
CA THR A 103 -6.80 9.19 -6.22
C THR A 103 -6.89 8.39 -4.94
N ILE A 104 -6.13 8.80 -3.92
CA ILE A 104 -6.05 8.05 -2.67
C ILE A 104 -7.13 8.51 -1.69
N TYR A 105 -8.10 7.64 -1.42
CA TYR A 105 -9.19 7.89 -0.46
C TYR A 105 -9.03 7.18 0.90
N LEU A 106 -7.91 6.50 1.10
CA LEU A 106 -7.55 5.85 2.35
C LEU A 106 -7.76 6.79 3.55
N PRO A 107 -8.19 6.26 4.71
CA PRO A 107 -8.23 7.04 5.95
C PRO A 107 -6.89 7.71 6.29
N ILE A 108 -6.95 8.81 7.03
CA ILE A 108 -5.74 9.52 7.49
C ILE A 108 -4.99 8.59 8.47
N SER A 109 -3.72 8.30 8.16
CA SER A 109 -2.84 7.48 8.99
C SER A 109 -1.40 7.54 8.46
N ASP A 110 -0.43 7.38 9.35
CA ASP A 110 1.00 7.25 9.03
C ASP A 110 1.49 5.78 9.09
N LYS A 111 0.57 4.82 9.10
CA LYS A 111 0.84 3.39 9.33
C LYS A 111 0.54 2.49 8.13
N TYR A 112 0.49 3.04 6.92
CA TYR A 112 0.32 2.20 5.73
C TYR A 112 1.67 1.69 5.25
N ARG A 113 1.75 0.39 5.03
CA ARG A 113 2.78 -0.25 4.23
C ARG A 113 2.20 -0.61 2.88
N VAL A 114 2.76 -0.07 1.81
CA VAL A 114 2.37 -0.40 0.44
C VAL A 114 3.25 -1.54 -0.05
N THR A 115 2.65 -2.53 -0.69
CA THR A 115 3.35 -3.59 -1.41
C THR A 115 3.00 -3.49 -2.89
N PHE A 116 4.04 -3.42 -3.72
CA PHE A 116 3.96 -3.60 -5.15
C PHE A 116 4.43 -5.01 -5.49
N SER A 117 3.53 -5.82 -6.03
CA SER A 117 3.80 -7.18 -6.51
C SER A 117 3.90 -7.18 -8.02
N VAL A 118 4.95 -7.81 -8.53
CA VAL A 118 5.14 -8.14 -9.95
C VAL A 118 5.16 -9.66 -10.04
N THR A 119 4.22 -10.24 -10.77
CA THR A 119 4.04 -11.69 -10.87
C THR A 119 4.22 -12.13 -12.31
N GLU A 120 5.16 -13.02 -12.59
CA GLU A 120 5.35 -13.57 -13.93
C GLU A 120 4.23 -14.55 -14.27
N LYS A 121 3.57 -14.36 -15.42
CA LYS A 121 2.41 -15.17 -15.82
C LYS A 121 2.77 -16.63 -16.12
N GLU A 122 3.96 -16.87 -16.64
CA GLU A 122 4.41 -18.21 -17.04
C GLU A 122 4.77 -19.08 -15.84
N SER A 123 5.60 -18.55 -14.93
CA SER A 123 6.12 -19.30 -13.78
C SER A 123 5.28 -19.13 -12.50
N GLY A 124 4.48 -18.06 -12.41
CA GLY A 124 3.77 -17.66 -11.19
C GLY A 124 4.68 -17.04 -10.12
N VAL A 125 5.99 -16.90 -10.39
CA VAL A 125 6.94 -16.30 -9.44
C VAL A 125 6.60 -14.83 -9.24
N SER A 126 6.62 -14.38 -7.99
CA SER A 126 6.30 -13.01 -7.62
C SER A 126 7.45 -12.32 -6.89
N TRP A 127 7.74 -11.09 -7.29
CA TRP A 127 8.70 -10.21 -6.63
C TRP A 127 7.96 -9.05 -5.97
N LEU A 128 8.32 -8.76 -4.72
CA LEU A 128 7.63 -7.78 -3.88
C LEU A 128 8.56 -6.61 -3.58
N SER A 129 8.05 -5.39 -3.75
CA SER A 129 8.69 -4.15 -3.30
C SER A 129 7.78 -3.45 -2.30
N GLN A 130 8.35 -2.91 -1.22
CA GLN A 130 7.58 -2.31 -0.13
C GLN A 130 8.11 -0.92 0.23
N PHE A 131 7.19 -0.03 0.62
CA PHE A 131 7.51 1.31 1.13
C PHE A 131 6.40 1.82 2.07
N GLY A 132 6.71 2.82 2.87
CA GLY A 132 5.77 3.50 3.75
C GLY A 132 4.92 4.54 3.02
N LEU A 133 3.62 4.56 3.31
CA LEU A 133 2.71 5.61 2.84
C LEU A 133 2.07 6.32 4.03
N LYS A 134 2.25 7.64 4.09
CA LYS A 134 1.53 8.50 5.04
C LYS A 134 0.40 9.21 4.31
N VAL A 135 -0.83 8.99 4.77
CA VAL A 135 -2.01 9.68 4.27
C VAL A 135 -2.36 10.79 5.24
N ILE A 136 -2.31 12.03 4.77
CA ILE A 136 -2.62 13.23 5.56
C ILE A 136 -3.94 13.85 5.12
N GLY A 137 -4.62 14.54 6.04
CA GLY A 137 -5.75 15.39 5.69
C GLY A 137 -5.30 16.60 4.87
N ALA A 138 -6.16 17.06 3.96
CA ALA A 138 -5.91 18.31 3.22
C ALA A 138 -5.97 19.54 4.14
N TYR A 139 -6.76 19.44 5.21
CA TYR A 139 -7.09 20.51 6.12
C TYR A 139 -6.99 20.01 7.56
N LYS A 140 -6.60 20.89 8.47
CA LYS A 140 -6.54 20.68 9.92
C LYS A 140 -7.33 21.79 10.62
N ASN A 141 -7.85 21.52 11.81
CA ASN A 141 -8.47 22.53 12.69
C ASN A 141 -9.47 23.47 11.98
N GLY A 142 -10.31 22.90 11.11
CA GLY A 142 -11.20 23.66 10.24
C GLY A 142 -12.61 23.86 10.82
N PHE A 143 -13.18 25.03 10.54
CA PHE A 143 -14.59 25.35 10.71
C PHE A 143 -15.25 25.45 9.32
N LEU A 144 -16.43 24.85 9.20
CA LEU A 144 -17.31 25.03 8.05
C LEU A 144 -18.41 26.03 8.40
N PHE A 145 -18.60 27.02 7.52
CA PHE A 145 -19.62 28.05 7.65
C PHE A 145 -20.56 27.97 6.46
N LEU A 146 -21.85 27.81 6.74
CA LEU A 146 -22.90 27.98 5.75
C LEU A 146 -23.42 29.42 5.87
N THR A 147 -23.18 30.23 4.84
CA THR A 147 -23.50 31.67 4.82
C THR A 147 -24.59 31.96 3.80
N GLU A 148 -25.32 33.06 4.00
CA GLU A 148 -26.31 33.59 3.07
C GLU A 148 -26.03 35.08 2.85
N ASP A 149 -26.06 35.54 1.59
CA ASP A 149 -25.92 36.95 1.25
C ASP A 149 -27.28 37.69 1.30
N ALA A 150 -27.25 39.02 1.14
CA ALA A 150 -28.45 39.86 1.18
C ALA A 150 -29.45 39.56 0.04
N SER A 151 -29.04 38.86 -1.02
CA SER A 151 -29.89 38.42 -2.12
C SER A 151 -30.49 37.02 -1.89
N GLY A 152 -30.18 36.39 -0.76
CA GLY A 152 -30.59 35.04 -0.39
C GLY A 152 -29.69 33.94 -0.97
N GLY A 153 -28.54 34.30 -1.54
CA GLY A 153 -27.57 33.37 -2.12
C GLY A 153 -26.80 32.64 -1.02
N VAL A 154 -26.78 31.31 -1.06
CA VAL A 154 -26.16 30.46 -0.04
C VAL A 154 -24.79 29.95 -0.50
N GLU A 155 -23.80 29.99 0.39
CA GLU A 155 -22.45 29.47 0.15
C GLU A 155 -21.94 28.64 1.34
N LEU A 156 -21.09 27.66 1.05
CA LEU A 156 -20.33 26.93 2.06
C LEU A 156 -18.88 27.40 1.99
N GLU A 157 -18.38 27.90 3.11
CA GLU A 157 -17.01 28.33 3.29
C GLU A 157 -16.33 27.45 4.34
N MET A 158 -15.02 27.27 4.20
CA MET A 158 -14.19 26.62 5.21
C MET A 158 -13.08 27.56 5.62
N TYR A 159 -12.85 27.69 6.91
CA TYR A 159 -11.67 28.35 7.47
C TYR A 159 -10.91 27.33 8.30
N GLY A 160 -9.62 27.18 8.09
CA GLY A 160 -8.84 26.20 8.84
C GLY A 160 -7.35 26.37 8.63
N ASP A 161 -6.61 25.33 8.94
CA ASP A 161 -5.19 25.20 8.65
C ASP A 161 -5.01 24.25 7.46
N ASP A 162 -4.03 24.51 6.59
CA ASP A 162 -3.56 23.51 5.63
C ASP A 162 -2.75 22.40 6.32
N ALA A 163 -2.23 21.47 5.53
CA ALA A 163 -1.38 20.39 6.04
C ALA A 163 -0.11 20.87 6.76
N GLU A 164 0.42 22.05 6.42
CA GLU A 164 1.65 22.66 6.94
C GLU A 164 1.39 23.62 8.11
N GLY A 165 0.13 23.92 8.42
CA GLY A 165 -0.28 24.82 9.50
C GLY A 165 -0.56 26.26 9.05
N GLY A 166 -0.55 26.53 7.74
CA GLY A 166 -0.92 27.82 7.16
C GLY A 166 -2.43 28.05 7.25
N LYS A 167 -2.87 29.28 7.57
CA LYS A 167 -4.28 29.62 7.62
C LYS A 167 -4.87 29.68 6.21
N ILE A 168 -5.97 28.98 6.00
CA ILE A 168 -6.66 28.88 4.72
C ILE A 168 -8.14 29.25 4.86
N ARG A 169 -8.68 29.82 3.77
CA ARG A 169 -10.11 30.02 3.56
C ARG A 169 -10.50 29.47 2.20
N GLU A 170 -11.38 28.49 2.17
CA GLU A 170 -12.01 27.98 0.96
C GLU A 170 -13.39 28.59 0.81
N THR A 171 -13.68 29.13 -0.37
CA THR A 171 -14.99 29.69 -0.74
C THR A 171 -15.47 29.03 -2.04
N GLY A 172 -16.76 29.17 -2.35
CA GLY A 172 -17.31 28.61 -3.60
C GLY A 172 -17.51 27.08 -3.55
N MET A 173 -17.55 26.48 -2.36
CA MET A 173 -17.62 25.03 -2.21
C MET A 173 -18.97 24.47 -2.69
N LEU A 174 -20.10 25.16 -2.43
CA LEU A 174 -21.40 24.75 -2.95
C LEU A 174 -21.47 24.87 -4.47
N ARG A 175 -20.84 25.91 -5.04
CA ARG A 175 -20.75 26.05 -6.50
C ARG A 175 -20.01 24.89 -7.12
N ARG A 176 -18.86 24.50 -6.56
CA ARG A 176 -18.01 23.45 -7.10
C ARG A 176 -18.59 22.05 -6.91
N SER A 177 -19.40 21.84 -5.87
CA SER A 177 -19.99 20.53 -5.60
C SER A 177 -21.16 20.16 -6.52
N GLY A 178 -21.68 21.13 -7.29
CA GLY A 178 -22.89 20.92 -8.10
C GLY A 178 -24.16 20.82 -7.25
N PHE A 179 -24.13 21.29 -6.00
CA PHE A 179 -25.29 21.26 -5.12
C PHE A 179 -26.44 22.11 -5.69
N PRO A 180 -27.66 21.55 -5.83
CA PRO A 180 -28.72 22.17 -6.61
C PRO A 180 -29.39 23.37 -5.92
N TYR A 181 -29.29 23.47 -4.60
CA TYR A 181 -29.88 24.56 -3.83
C TYR A 181 -28.86 25.66 -3.58
N ARG A 182 -29.16 26.85 -4.09
CA ARG A 182 -28.25 28.00 -4.02
C ARG A 182 -28.92 29.25 -3.48
N ASN A 183 -30.23 29.17 -3.25
CA ASN A 183 -31.05 30.24 -2.71
C ASN A 183 -31.92 29.71 -1.58
N GLY A 184 -32.18 30.56 -0.58
CA GLY A 184 -32.98 30.23 0.60
C GLY A 184 -32.09 29.75 1.73
N GLY A 185 -31.86 30.63 2.70
CA GLY A 185 -30.99 30.39 3.84
C GLY A 185 -31.29 29.14 4.65
N PRO A 186 -30.32 28.71 5.48
CA PRO A 186 -30.56 27.66 6.45
C PRO A 186 -31.65 28.10 7.45
N MET A 187 -32.88 27.60 7.28
CA MET A 187 -33.95 27.76 8.27
C MET A 187 -33.61 27.17 9.64
N ARG A 188 -32.52 26.37 9.72
CA ARG A 188 -31.87 25.91 10.95
C ARG A 188 -30.35 25.91 10.76
N PHE A 189 -29.63 26.78 11.46
CA PHE A 189 -28.18 26.72 11.55
C PHE A 189 -27.77 25.59 12.52
N ARG A 190 -27.15 24.53 12.00
CA ARG A 190 -26.43 23.55 12.82
C ARG A 190 -24.95 23.71 12.52
N MET A 191 -24.22 24.29 13.47
CA MET A 191 -22.76 24.27 13.45
C MET A 191 -22.30 22.82 13.63
N PHE A 192 -21.66 22.25 12.62
CA PHE A 192 -20.88 21.03 12.79
C PHE A 192 -19.50 21.44 13.29
N VAL A 193 -19.25 21.20 14.59
CA VAL A 193 -17.96 21.43 15.21
C VAL A 193 -17.09 20.19 15.00
N GLY A 194 -15.98 20.36 14.30
CA GLY A 194 -14.85 19.42 14.26
C GLY A 194 -14.71 18.61 12.97
N ILE A 195 -13.77 19.03 12.11
CA ILE A 195 -12.99 18.07 11.33
C ILE A 195 -11.79 17.74 12.22
N VAL A 196 -11.79 16.54 12.81
CA VAL A 196 -10.64 15.99 13.55
C VAL A 196 -9.61 15.45 12.56
#